data_AF-A0A661AG43-F1
#
_entry.id   AF-A0A661AG43-F1
#
_cell.length_a   1.000
_cell.length_b   1.000
_cell.length_c   1.000
_cell.angle_alpha   90.00
_cell.angle_beta   90.00
_cell.angle_gamma   90.00
#
_symmetry.space_group_name_H-M   'P 1'
#
loop_
_entity.id
_entity.type
_entity.pdbx_description
1 polymer ?
#
loop_
_entity_poly.entity_id
_entity_poly.type
_entity_poly.pdbx_seq_one_letter_code
_entity_poly.pdbx_strand_id
1 'polypeptide(L)'
;MGGIEALLREEFKKEGFNWKCLGERCPCNCCAGFDNSLYSSITYLPNGSIPLTEKDVERMKDVLEIYTVQDKYGFYYMKMDENGRCCALDENGKCKIYEIRPTSCRAYPFFVDKYAMLAIDKKCPGVGKGMTEWEEIEEMIKAAIEVYEFVLKKIKIIMLKEEVKNA
;
A
#
# COMPACT_ATOMS: atom_id res chain seq x y z
N MET A 1 -32.73 0.71 -4.32
CA MET A 1 -31.36 0.92 -3.80
C MET A 1 -30.37 0.20 -4.71
N GLY A 2 -30.19 0.69 -5.94
CA GLY A 2 -29.15 0.22 -6.85
C GLY A 2 -27.91 1.09 -6.67
N GLY A 3 -27.13 0.80 -5.63
CA GLY A 3 -25.93 1.56 -5.30
C GLY A 3 -24.70 0.98 -6.00
N ILE A 4 -23.63 1.79 -6.09
CA ILE A 4 -22.28 1.47 -6.58
C ILE A 4 -21.75 0.09 -6.14
N GLU A 5 -22.22 -0.43 -5.00
CA GLU A 5 -21.87 -1.75 -4.48
C GLU A 5 -22.35 -2.92 -5.36
N ALA A 6 -23.48 -2.77 -6.07
CA ALA A 6 -23.95 -3.78 -7.03
C ALA A 6 -23.05 -3.81 -8.28
N LEU A 7 -22.60 -2.64 -8.76
CA LEU A 7 -21.65 -2.54 -9.89
C LEU A 7 -20.31 -3.22 -9.57
N LEU A 8 -19.75 -2.99 -8.38
CA LEU A 8 -18.44 -3.53 -8.01
C LEU A 8 -18.41 -5.05 -7.83
N ARG A 9 -19.53 -5.67 -7.43
CA ARG A 9 -19.64 -7.14 -7.35
C ARG A 9 -19.81 -7.79 -8.73
N GLU A 10 -20.43 -7.11 -9.68
CA GLU A 10 -20.60 -7.61 -11.06
C GLU A 10 -19.36 -7.38 -11.94
N GLU A 11 -18.47 -6.46 -11.56
CA GLU A 11 -17.24 -6.13 -12.31
C GLU A 11 -16.05 -7.03 -12.00
N PHE A 12 -16.06 -7.83 -10.92
CA PHE A 12 -15.05 -8.87 -10.68
C PHE A 12 -15.36 -10.12 -11.50
N LYS A 13 -15.24 -10.01 -12.81
CA LYS A 13 -15.30 -11.14 -13.74
C LYS A 13 -13.87 -11.55 -14.08
N LYS A 14 -13.69 -12.78 -14.59
CA LYS A 14 -12.43 -13.20 -15.24
C LYS A 14 -11.95 -12.26 -16.36
N GLU A 15 -12.77 -11.30 -16.78
CA GLU A 15 -12.51 -10.34 -17.85
C GLU A 15 -11.70 -9.11 -17.40
N GLY A 16 -11.52 -8.87 -16.10
CA GLY A 16 -10.73 -7.75 -15.58
C GLY A 16 -11.50 -6.82 -14.63
N PHE A 17 -11.05 -5.58 -14.51
CA PHE A 17 -11.68 -4.55 -13.68
C PHE A 17 -11.64 -3.17 -14.35
N ASN A 18 -12.71 -2.38 -14.23
CA ASN A 18 -12.81 -1.05 -14.84
C ASN A 18 -11.99 -0.01 -14.07
N TRP A 19 -10.67 -0.10 -14.22
CA TRP A 19 -9.69 0.81 -13.67
C TRP A 19 -8.45 0.89 -14.57
N LYS A 20 -7.83 2.08 -14.65
CA LYS A 20 -6.50 2.26 -15.25
C LYS A 20 -5.61 3.12 -14.36
N CYS A 21 -4.37 2.68 -14.14
CA CYS A 21 -3.36 3.55 -13.53
C CYS A 21 -3.10 4.76 -14.44
N LEU A 22 -3.28 5.96 -13.91
CA LEU A 22 -3.04 7.20 -14.66
C LEU A 22 -1.56 7.60 -14.68
N GLY A 23 -0.72 6.94 -13.87
CA GLY A 23 0.72 7.18 -13.79
C GLY A 23 1.05 8.64 -13.57
N GLU A 24 1.93 9.19 -14.41
CA GLU A 24 2.35 10.59 -14.37
C GLU A 24 1.23 11.63 -14.61
N ARG A 25 0.09 11.20 -15.16
CA ARG A 25 -1.07 12.07 -15.43
C ARG A 25 -2.09 12.03 -14.29
N CYS A 26 -1.80 11.35 -13.18
CA CYS A 26 -2.72 11.24 -12.07
C CYS A 26 -2.88 12.60 -11.36
N PRO A 27 -4.12 13.11 -11.16
CA PRO A 27 -4.34 14.41 -10.51
C PRO A 27 -4.12 14.35 -8.99
N CYS A 28 -4.22 13.16 -8.39
CA CYS A 28 -3.81 12.91 -7.02
C CYS A 28 -2.94 11.65 -6.99
N ASN A 29 -1.74 11.76 -6.42
CA ASN A 29 -0.82 10.64 -6.35
C ASN A 29 -1.24 9.69 -5.22
N CYS A 30 -1.14 8.38 -5.44
CA CYS A 30 -1.58 7.35 -4.49
C CYS A 30 -0.92 7.46 -3.09
N CYS A 31 0.19 8.17 -2.99
CA CYS A 31 0.95 8.42 -1.76
C CYS A 31 0.67 9.80 -1.13
N ALA A 32 -0.32 10.56 -1.61
CA ALA A 32 -0.54 11.96 -1.23
C ALA A 32 -1.59 12.17 -0.11
N GLY A 33 -1.98 11.13 0.62
CA GLY A 33 -2.79 11.31 1.83
C GLY A 33 -3.67 10.11 2.15
N PHE A 34 -3.25 9.33 3.14
CA PHE A 34 -4.18 8.50 3.91
C PHE A 34 -4.59 9.30 5.13
N ASP A 35 -5.85 9.71 5.18
CA ASP A 35 -6.42 10.27 6.41
C ASP A 35 -6.48 9.16 7.47
N ASN A 36 -5.43 9.09 8.27
CA ASN A 36 -5.30 8.14 9.37
C ASN A 36 -5.81 8.72 10.70
N SER A 37 -6.55 9.84 10.68
CA SER A 37 -7.07 10.47 11.90
C SER A 37 -7.98 9.54 12.72
N LEU A 38 -8.54 8.50 12.09
CA LEU A 38 -9.43 7.54 12.72
C LEU A 38 -8.71 6.40 13.46
N TYR A 39 -7.44 6.11 13.16
CA TYR A 39 -6.77 4.91 13.67
C TYR A 39 -5.31 5.17 14.05
N SER A 40 -4.91 4.69 15.23
CA SER A 40 -3.53 4.63 15.69
C SER A 40 -3.03 3.18 15.74
N SER A 41 -1.85 2.90 15.19
CA SER A 41 -1.24 1.57 15.28
C SER A 41 -0.56 1.37 16.65
N ILE A 42 -0.90 0.28 17.35
CA ILE A 42 -0.25 -0.12 18.61
C ILE A 42 1.15 -0.72 18.41
N THR A 43 1.44 -1.26 17.22
CA THR A 43 2.73 -1.87 16.89
C THR A 43 3.71 -0.88 16.23
N TYR A 44 3.40 0.42 16.37
CA TYR A 44 4.13 1.58 15.87
C TYR A 44 4.34 1.56 14.34
N LEU A 45 3.57 2.40 13.66
CA LEU A 45 3.87 2.89 12.32
C LEU A 45 3.78 4.41 12.41
N PRO A 46 4.89 5.17 12.34
CA PRO A 46 4.78 6.62 12.32
C PRO A 46 3.94 7.04 11.10
N ASN A 47 2.94 7.89 11.30
CA ASN A 47 2.26 8.67 10.25
C ASN A 47 1.84 7.91 8.97
N GLY A 48 1.21 6.74 9.09
CA GLY A 48 0.75 6.01 7.89
C GLY A 48 1.86 5.49 6.99
N SER A 49 3.05 5.25 7.56
CA SER A 49 4.20 4.75 6.82
C SER A 49 3.91 3.42 6.13
N ILE A 50 4.33 3.31 4.87
CA ILE A 50 4.09 2.12 4.03
C ILE A 50 5.09 1.03 4.44
N PRO A 51 4.64 -0.17 4.88
CA PRO A 51 5.54 -1.26 5.22
C PRO A 51 6.25 -1.79 3.96
N LEU A 52 7.51 -2.17 4.13
CA LEU A 52 8.32 -2.81 3.09
C LEU A 52 8.49 -4.30 3.41
N THR A 53 8.08 -5.16 2.47
CA THR A 53 8.33 -6.60 2.56
C THR A 53 9.83 -6.89 2.40
N GLU A 54 10.28 -8.11 2.71
CA GLU A 54 11.68 -8.48 2.48
C GLU A 54 12.09 -8.31 1.00
N LYS A 55 11.16 -8.54 0.07
CA LYS A 55 11.38 -8.31 -1.38
C LYS A 55 11.52 -6.83 -1.72
N ASP A 56 10.77 -5.97 -1.03
CA ASP A 56 10.89 -4.52 -1.22
C ASP A 56 12.24 -4.01 -0.75
N VAL A 57 12.74 -4.50 0.39
CA VAL A 57 14.06 -4.13 0.91
C VAL A 57 15.16 -4.51 -0.07
N GLU A 58 15.12 -5.72 -0.64
CA GLU A 58 16.07 -6.14 -1.68
C GLU A 58 15.94 -5.28 -2.94
N ARG A 59 14.71 -5.02 -3.41
CA ARG A 59 14.44 -4.19 -4.60
C ARG A 59 14.94 -2.76 -4.45
N MET A 60 14.90 -2.23 -3.22
CA MET A 60 15.24 -0.84 -2.90
C MET A 60 16.61 -0.68 -2.24
N LYS A 61 17.45 -1.74 -2.21
CA LYS A 61 18.71 -1.76 -1.45
C LYS A 61 19.63 -0.57 -1.71
N ASP A 62 19.70 -0.10 -2.96
CA ASP A 62 20.59 0.99 -3.37
C ASP A 62 20.09 2.38 -2.94
N VAL A 63 18.84 2.49 -2.49
CA VAL A 63 18.19 3.75 -2.09
C VAL A 63 17.57 3.68 -0.71
N LEU A 64 17.84 2.61 0.05
CA LEU A 64 17.20 2.30 1.31
C LEU A 64 17.41 3.43 2.33
N GLU A 65 18.65 3.89 2.48
CA GLU A 65 19.02 4.96 3.41
C GLU A 65 18.35 6.31 3.08
N ILE A 66 17.97 6.52 1.82
CA ILE A 66 17.42 7.78 1.33
C ILE A 66 15.90 7.83 1.59
N TYR A 67 15.20 6.74 1.26
CA TYR A 67 13.73 6.73 1.19
C TYR A 67 13.05 5.92 2.28
N THR A 68 13.79 5.32 3.21
CA THR A 68 13.21 4.44 4.22
C THR A 68 13.62 4.80 5.64
N VAL A 69 12.86 4.27 6.59
CA VAL A 69 13.15 4.31 8.02
C VAL A 69 13.00 2.90 8.58
N GLN A 70 13.77 2.56 9.62
CA GLN A 70 13.71 1.26 10.27
C GLN A 70 13.19 1.41 11.71
N ASP A 71 12.31 0.50 12.13
CA ASP A 71 11.87 0.45 13.53
C ASP A 71 12.86 -0.31 14.43
N LYS A 72 12.66 -0.24 15.76
CA LYS A 72 13.48 -0.95 16.76
C LYS A 72 13.52 -2.47 16.61
N TYR A 73 12.63 -3.05 15.80
CA TYR A 73 12.57 -4.50 15.57
C TYR A 73 13.25 -4.93 14.28
N GLY A 74 13.71 -3.98 13.47
CA GLY A 74 14.43 -4.20 12.22
C GLY A 74 13.57 -4.12 10.95
N PHE A 75 12.30 -3.74 11.06
CA PHE A 75 11.42 -3.64 9.88
C PHE A 75 11.51 -2.28 9.23
N TYR A 76 11.50 -2.25 7.90
CA TYR A 76 11.61 -1.04 7.10
C TYR A 76 10.24 -0.50 6.65
N TYR A 77 10.18 0.82 6.50
CA TYR A 77 9.04 1.56 5.99
C TYR A 77 9.46 2.64 5.04
N MET A 78 8.57 3.05 4.13
CA MET A 78 8.76 4.30 3.42
C MET A 78 8.79 5.47 4.40
N LYS A 79 9.81 6.32 4.22
CA LYS A 79 9.96 7.58 4.96
C LYS A 79 8.88 8.56 4.52
N MET A 80 8.19 9.14 5.50
CA MET A 80 7.20 10.19 5.32
C MET A 80 7.77 11.54 5.77
N ASP A 81 7.35 12.62 5.12
CA ASP A 81 7.65 13.98 5.57
C ASP A 81 6.73 14.41 6.73
N GLU A 82 6.91 15.64 7.21
CA GLU A 82 6.13 16.22 8.31
C GLU A 82 4.62 16.33 8.02
N ASN A 83 4.24 16.31 6.74
CA ASN A 83 2.85 16.36 6.29
C ASN A 83 2.29 14.95 5.99
N GLY A 84 3.03 13.89 6.30
CA GLY A 84 2.63 12.50 6.01
C GLY A 84 2.74 12.13 4.52
N ARG A 85 3.46 12.92 3.72
CA ARG A 85 3.70 12.64 2.30
C ARG A 85 4.95 11.77 2.14
N CYS A 86 4.89 10.79 1.25
CA CYS A 86 6.06 9.95 0.96
C CYS A 86 7.24 10.78 0.43
N CYS A 87 8.43 10.62 1.03
CA CYS A 87 9.65 11.35 0.63
C CYS A 87 10.17 10.99 -0.77
N ALA A 88 9.65 9.90 -1.36
CA ALA A 88 9.91 9.53 -2.75
C ALA A 88 9.21 10.44 -3.77
N LEU A 89 8.25 11.28 -3.35
CA LEU A 89 7.55 12.18 -4.27
C LEU A 89 8.39 13.43 -4.56
N ASP A 90 8.45 13.84 -5.82
CA ASP A 90 9.02 15.12 -6.27
C ASP A 90 8.08 16.31 -5.99
N GLU A 91 8.50 17.54 -6.30
CA GLU A 91 7.69 18.74 -6.11
C GLU A 91 6.34 18.71 -6.85
N ASN A 92 6.24 17.94 -7.94
CA ASN A 92 5.02 17.74 -8.72
C ASN A 92 4.17 16.56 -8.21
N GLY A 93 4.64 15.89 -7.15
CA GLY A 93 4.00 14.73 -6.55
C GLY A 93 4.27 13.40 -7.27
N LYS A 94 5.13 13.36 -8.31
CA LYS A 94 5.47 12.12 -9.00
C LYS A 94 6.48 11.30 -8.21
N CYS A 95 6.37 9.98 -8.28
CA CYS A 95 7.28 9.08 -7.58
C CYS A 95 8.64 8.99 -8.29
N LYS A 96 9.71 9.44 -7.63
CA LYS A 96 11.09 9.38 -8.14
C LYS A 96 11.64 7.96 -8.27
N ILE A 97 11.01 6.98 -7.62
CA ILE A 97 11.41 5.57 -7.59
C ILE A 97 10.31 4.65 -8.14
N TYR A 98 9.51 5.14 -9.10
CA TYR A 98 8.31 4.45 -9.59
C TYR A 98 8.57 3.01 -10.04
N GLU A 99 9.68 2.76 -10.74
CA GLU A 99 10.05 1.43 -11.25
C GLU A 99 10.36 0.41 -10.14
N ILE A 100 10.96 0.87 -9.05
CA ILE A 100 11.32 0.04 -7.88
C ILE A 100 10.33 0.20 -6.73
N ARG A 101 9.14 0.76 -6.97
CA ARG A 101 8.15 1.06 -5.94
C ARG A 101 7.80 -0.19 -5.09
N PRO A 102 7.48 0.01 -3.79
CA PRO A 102 7.12 -1.07 -2.86
C PRO A 102 5.92 -1.91 -3.31
N THR A 103 5.79 -3.12 -2.76
CA THR A 103 4.69 -4.04 -3.00
C THR A 103 3.35 -3.39 -2.64
N SER A 104 3.27 -2.64 -1.54
CA SER A 104 2.09 -1.84 -1.16
C SER A 104 1.68 -0.83 -2.25
N CYS A 105 2.64 -0.18 -2.91
CA CYS A 105 2.36 0.76 -3.99
C CYS A 105 1.95 0.06 -5.30
N ARG A 106 2.34 -1.22 -5.48
CA ARG A 106 1.91 -2.04 -6.62
C ARG A 106 0.50 -2.59 -6.44
N ALA A 107 0.09 -2.82 -5.19
CA ALA A 107 -1.26 -3.24 -4.86
C ALA A 107 -2.32 -2.16 -5.14
N TYR A 108 -1.96 -0.87 -5.03
CA TYR A 108 -2.91 0.24 -5.16
C TYR A 108 -3.62 0.24 -6.53
N PRO A 109 -4.97 0.31 -6.58
CA PRO A 109 -5.87 0.79 -5.52
C PRO A 109 -6.47 -0.30 -4.63
N PHE A 110 -6.03 -1.54 -4.75
CA PHE A 110 -6.54 -2.66 -3.98
C PHE A 110 -5.87 -2.75 -2.61
N PHE A 111 -6.65 -3.11 -1.59
CA PHE A 111 -6.18 -3.34 -0.23
C PHE A 111 -7.12 -4.30 0.50
N VAL A 112 -6.70 -4.78 1.68
CA VAL A 112 -7.56 -5.59 2.56
C VAL A 112 -8.13 -4.69 3.66
N ASP A 113 -9.46 -4.59 3.73
CA ASP A 113 -10.11 -3.73 4.71
C ASP A 113 -10.07 -4.33 6.14
N LYS A 114 -10.62 -3.58 7.10
CA LYS A 114 -10.65 -4.00 8.52
C LYS A 114 -11.48 -5.27 8.78
N TYR A 115 -12.31 -5.69 7.82
CA TYR A 115 -13.11 -6.92 7.89
C TYR A 115 -12.50 -8.06 7.06
N ALA A 116 -11.23 -7.92 6.66
CA ALA A 116 -10.51 -8.88 5.83
C ALA A 116 -11.14 -9.11 4.45
N MET A 117 -11.83 -8.10 3.91
CA MET A 117 -12.38 -8.14 2.55
C MET A 117 -11.41 -7.46 1.59
N LEU A 118 -11.31 -7.99 0.38
CA LEU A 118 -10.66 -7.27 -0.72
C LEU A 118 -11.47 -6.02 -1.03
N ALA A 119 -10.84 -4.87 -0.91
CA ALA A 119 -11.44 -3.57 -1.10
C ALA A 119 -10.65 -2.75 -2.14
N ILE A 120 -11.30 -1.70 -2.63
CA ILE A 120 -10.71 -0.74 -3.56
C ILE A 120 -10.87 0.68 -3.03
N ASP A 121 -9.82 1.49 -3.20
CA ASP A 121 -9.89 2.92 -2.95
C ASP A 121 -10.73 3.60 -4.04
N LYS A 122 -12.02 3.82 -3.75
CA LYS A 122 -12.95 4.51 -4.64
C LYS A 122 -12.56 5.97 -4.93
N LYS A 123 -11.64 6.56 -4.15
CA LYS A 123 -11.11 7.91 -4.42
C LYS A 123 -10.03 7.90 -5.50
N CYS A 124 -9.53 6.72 -5.90
CA CYS A 124 -8.57 6.60 -6.98
C CYS A 124 -9.17 7.16 -8.29
N PRO A 125 -8.55 8.19 -8.92
CA PRO A 125 -9.06 8.77 -10.16
C PRO A 125 -9.04 7.82 -11.36
N GLY A 126 -8.29 6.72 -11.25
CA GLY A 126 -8.21 5.67 -12.26
C GLY A 126 -9.45 4.78 -12.33
N VAL A 127 -10.31 4.78 -11.31
CA VAL A 127 -11.55 3.99 -11.30
C VAL A 127 -12.50 4.52 -12.37
N GLY A 128 -13.04 3.62 -13.20
CA GLY A 128 -13.91 3.96 -14.32
C GLY A 128 -13.19 4.56 -15.54
N LYS A 129 -11.85 4.50 -15.61
CA LYS A 129 -11.06 5.08 -16.72
C LYS A 129 -10.68 4.09 -17.81
N GLY A 130 -11.21 2.87 -17.79
CA GLY A 130 -10.97 1.84 -18.79
C GLY A 130 -10.74 0.48 -18.15
N MET A 131 -10.80 -0.57 -18.96
CA MET A 131 -10.63 -1.95 -18.49
C MET A 131 -9.14 -2.30 -18.32
N THR A 132 -8.79 -2.89 -17.19
CA THR A 132 -7.52 -3.59 -16.97
C THR A 132 -7.78 -5.09 -16.88
N GLU A 133 -7.01 -5.85 -17.64
CA GLU A 133 -7.13 -7.30 -17.78
C GLU A 133 -6.88 -8.01 -16.45
N TRP A 134 -7.51 -9.18 -16.31
CA TRP A 134 -7.47 -9.94 -15.06
C TRP A 134 -6.06 -10.29 -14.61
N GLU A 135 -5.14 -10.63 -15.51
CA GLU A 135 -3.77 -10.99 -15.15
C GLU A 135 -3.05 -9.84 -14.42
N GLU A 136 -3.27 -8.60 -14.87
CA GLU A 136 -2.69 -7.42 -14.20
C GLU A 136 -3.37 -7.19 -12.84
N ILE A 137 -4.70 -7.31 -12.77
CA ILE A 137 -5.46 -7.20 -11.51
C ILE A 137 -5.01 -8.27 -10.50
N GLU A 138 -4.80 -9.51 -10.96
CA GLU A 138 -4.38 -10.63 -10.13
C GLU A 138 -3.01 -10.37 -9.50
N GLU A 139 -2.05 -9.83 -10.24
CA GLU A 139 -0.73 -9.45 -9.70
C GLU A 139 -0.82 -8.33 -8.66
N MET A 140 -1.74 -7.37 -8.84
CA MET A 140 -1.99 -6.34 -7.84
C MET A 140 -2.63 -6.90 -6.57
N ILE A 141 -3.57 -7.84 -6.70
CA ILE A 141 -4.19 -8.53 -5.56
C ILE A 141 -3.16 -9.39 -4.82
N LYS A 142 -2.29 -10.11 -5.54
CA LYS A 142 -1.18 -10.86 -4.94
C LYS A 142 -0.25 -9.93 -4.15
N ALA A 143 0.05 -8.76 -4.69
CA ALA A 143 0.82 -7.74 -3.97
C ALA A 143 0.09 -7.27 -2.70
N ALA A 144 -1.23 -7.07 -2.75
CA ALA A 144 -2.02 -6.74 -1.57
C ALA A 144 -1.92 -7.86 -0.52
N ILE A 145 -2.13 -9.13 -0.91
CA ILE A 145 -2.02 -10.28 0.00
C ILE A 145 -0.63 -10.34 0.65
N GLU A 146 0.44 -10.20 -0.14
CA GLU A 146 1.83 -10.26 0.37
C GLU A 146 2.07 -9.21 1.46
N VAL A 147 1.55 -7.99 1.28
CA VAL A 147 1.68 -6.91 2.29
C VAL A 147 1.01 -7.29 3.61
N TYR A 148 -0.21 -7.83 3.56
CA TYR A 148 -0.95 -8.17 4.78
C TYR A 148 -0.39 -9.44 5.46
N GLU A 149 0.06 -10.42 4.70
CA GLU A 149 0.81 -11.57 5.24
C GLU A 149 2.07 -11.10 5.97
N PHE A 150 2.84 -10.19 5.36
CA PHE A 150 4.01 -9.59 5.97
C PHE A 150 3.66 -8.83 7.26
N VAL A 151 2.63 -7.99 7.24
CA VAL A 151 2.20 -7.21 8.42
C VAL A 151 1.75 -8.15 9.55
N LEU A 152 0.98 -9.20 9.27
CA LEU A 152 0.56 -10.18 10.28
C LEU A 152 1.75 -10.97 10.85
N LYS A 153 2.69 -11.38 10.00
CA LYS A 153 3.95 -12.01 10.43
C LYS A 153 4.75 -11.08 11.35
N LYS A 154 4.87 -9.81 10.97
CA LYS A 154 5.53 -8.78 11.78
C LYS A 154 4.89 -8.64 13.16
N ILE A 155 3.57 -8.55 13.24
CA ILE A 155 2.84 -8.44 14.52
C ILE A 155 3.19 -9.61 15.44
N LYS A 156 3.19 -10.84 14.92
CA LYS A 156 3.59 -12.05 15.67
C LYS A 156 5.03 -11.95 16.20
N ILE A 157 5.98 -11.48 15.37
CA ILE A 157 7.38 -11.30 15.78
C ILE A 157 7.51 -10.25 16.89
N ILE A 158 6.79 -9.14 16.78
CA ILE A 158 6.78 -8.10 17.82
C ILE A 158 6.29 -8.68 19.14
N MET A 159 5.17 -9.41 19.13
CA MET A 159 4.61 -10.01 20.34
C MET A 159 5.61 -10.97 21.01
N LEU A 160 6.23 -11.87 20.24
CA LEU A 160 7.24 -12.80 20.76
C LEU A 160 8.45 -12.08 21.38
N LYS A 161 8.94 -11.01 20.73
CA LYS A 161 10.10 -10.25 21.24
C LYS A 161 9.78 -9.48 22.52
N GLU A 162 8.55 -9.01 22.68
CA GLU A 162 8.14 -8.30 23.90
C GLU A 162 7.81 -9.28 25.03
N GLU A 163 7.29 -10.49 24.76
CA GLU A 163 7.15 -11.56 25.77
C GLU A 163 8.52 -11.96 26.37
N VAL A 164 9.54 -12.15 25.53
CA VAL A 164 10.91 -12.51 25.99
C VAL A 164 11.55 -11.43 26.85
N LYS A 165 11.22 -10.14 26.65
CA LYS A 165 11.75 -9.06 27.50
C LYS A 165 11.11 -9.01 28.88
N ASN A 166 9.90 -9.56 29.02
CA ASN A 166 9.11 -9.54 30.24
C ASN A 166 9.18 -10.87 31.01
N ALA A 167 9.92 -11.85 30.51
CA ALA A 167 10.22 -13.14 31.16
C ALA A 167 11.62 -13.12 31.79
#